data_AF-A0A9P3C7P0-F1
#
_entry.id   AF-A0A9P3C7P0-F1
#
_cell.length_a   1.000
_cell.length_b   1.000
_cell.length_c   1.000
_cell.angle_alpha   90.00
_cell.angle_beta   90.00
_cell.angle_gamma   90.00
#
_symmetry.space_group_name_H-M   'P 1'
#
loop_
_entity.id
_entity.type
_entity.pdbx_description
1 polymer ?
#
loop_
_entity_poly.entity_id
_entity_poly.type
_entity_poly.pdbx_seq_one_letter_code
_entity_poly.pdbx_strand_id
1 'polypeptide(L)'
;MVLYRLGEKSISLELPDATKKKVDFTDTSFFTTSPGRQLPSPAEVRALSKDIGRRPEPAPIRFENLNLIVKFGRYVTTCEALNLWMIKKVFGDEVPVPELFGWRVDDKNYVFIYMELIKGPTLAECWEHLSIMEKRSILDQLCRITENLHRLAQDASDQFVGSINRQHPLDYVFTDQPRGGPFPSVKEFNDWFALLHQLRFTRRYDDPNRCLLPDTGDIKFTHADLDRRNIIISSVNPGRVVIVDWQQSGWYPDYWEYCKALYTCWYEDEWRKDFIDKFLEPRMDVFYVFSEYCNAMGAL
;
A
#
# COMPACT_ATOMS: atom_id res chain seq x y z
N MET A 1 -1.24 9.59 -19.66
CA MET A 1 0.07 8.90 -19.73
C MET A 1 0.90 9.39 -18.56
N VAL A 2 1.48 8.49 -17.78
CA VAL A 2 2.36 8.80 -16.65
C VAL A 2 3.75 8.29 -16.99
N LEU A 3 4.76 9.10 -16.67
CA LEU A 3 6.16 8.77 -16.88
C LEU A 3 6.81 8.43 -15.54
N TYR A 4 7.40 7.25 -15.48
CA TYR A 4 8.23 6.81 -14.37
C TYR A 4 9.65 6.55 -14.86
N ARG A 5 10.60 6.57 -13.91
CA ARG A 5 11.98 6.13 -14.13
C ARG A 5 12.28 4.98 -13.19
N LEU A 6 12.84 3.90 -13.72
CA LEU A 6 13.36 2.79 -12.94
C LEU A 6 14.85 2.71 -13.21
N GLY A 7 15.65 3.32 -12.33
CA GLY A 7 17.05 3.63 -12.61
C GLY A 7 17.17 4.56 -13.83
N GLU A 8 17.94 4.14 -14.84
CA GLU A 8 18.14 4.89 -16.09
C GLU A 8 17.01 4.69 -17.11
N LYS A 9 16.13 3.71 -16.89
CA LYS A 9 15.09 3.33 -17.84
C LYS A 9 13.83 4.18 -17.64
N SER A 10 13.39 4.86 -18.69
CA SER A 10 12.09 5.53 -18.71
C SER A 10 10.97 4.53 -19.01
N ILE A 11 9.89 4.62 -18.25
CA ILE A 11 8.70 3.77 -18.37
C ILE A 11 7.50 4.70 -18.58
N SER A 12 6.81 4.51 -19.70
CA SER A 12 5.58 5.23 -20.00
C SER A 12 4.39 4.29 -19.84
N LEU A 13 3.45 4.65 -18.97
CA LEU A 13 2.23 3.88 -18.72
C LEU A 13 0.99 4.72 -18.95
N GLU A 14 -0.04 4.11 -19.49
CA GLU A 14 -1.39 4.64 -19.44
C GLU A 14 -2.11 3.99 -18.26
N LEU A 15 -2.28 4.74 -17.17
CA LEU A 15 -3.00 4.22 -16.01
C LEU A 15 -4.45 3.89 -16.40
N PRO A 16 -4.98 2.74 -15.96
CA PRO A 16 -6.39 2.43 -16.12
C PRO A 16 -7.29 3.55 -15.59
N ASP A 17 -8.39 3.83 -16.30
CA ASP A 17 -9.36 4.85 -15.91
C ASP A 17 -10.15 4.40 -14.67
N ALA A 18 -9.74 4.90 -13.50
CA ALA A 18 -10.34 4.60 -12.20
C ALA A 18 -11.80 5.09 -12.04
N THR A 19 -12.33 5.90 -12.96
CA THR A 19 -13.73 6.34 -12.94
C THR A 19 -14.68 5.28 -13.51
N LYS A 20 -14.16 4.30 -14.25
CA LYS A 20 -14.97 3.22 -14.82
C LYS A 20 -15.54 2.34 -13.71
N LYS A 21 -16.85 2.13 -13.73
CA LYS A 21 -17.54 1.22 -12.80
C LYS A 21 -17.23 -0.26 -13.03
N LYS A 22 -16.71 -0.63 -14.20
CA LYS A 22 -16.42 -2.02 -14.57
C LYS A 22 -15.15 -2.06 -15.41
N VAL A 23 -14.16 -2.82 -14.96
CA VAL A 23 -12.93 -3.11 -15.71
C VAL A 23 -12.59 -4.57 -15.55
N ASP A 24 -12.23 -5.21 -16.67
CA ASP A 24 -11.72 -6.57 -16.75
C ASP A 24 -10.35 -6.53 -17.46
N PHE A 25 -9.31 -7.06 -16.82
CA PHE A 25 -7.98 -7.19 -17.42
C PHE A 25 -7.86 -8.54 -18.10
N THR A 26 -8.36 -8.62 -19.34
CA THR A 26 -8.53 -9.88 -20.09
C THR A 26 -7.21 -10.58 -20.46
N ASP A 27 -6.07 -9.88 -20.33
CA ASP A 27 -4.72 -10.41 -20.54
C ASP A 27 -4.17 -11.20 -19.34
N THR A 28 -4.88 -11.22 -18.21
CA THR A 28 -4.42 -11.86 -16.96
C THR A 28 -4.60 -13.37 -16.94
N SER A 29 -3.91 -14.05 -16.01
CA SER A 29 -3.98 -15.51 -15.86
C SER A 29 -5.41 -16.03 -15.64
N PHE A 30 -6.27 -15.23 -14.97
CA PHE A 30 -7.66 -15.59 -14.69
C PHE A 30 -8.49 -15.84 -15.97
N PHE A 31 -8.37 -14.96 -16.97
CA PHE A 31 -9.13 -15.04 -18.22
C PHE A 31 -8.45 -15.92 -19.26
N THR A 32 -7.12 -15.90 -19.31
CA THR A 32 -6.34 -16.66 -20.31
C THR A 32 -6.34 -18.16 -20.04
N THR A 33 -6.38 -18.60 -18.77
CA THR A 33 -6.42 -20.04 -18.40
C THR A 33 -7.77 -20.69 -18.70
N SER A 34 -8.86 -19.92 -18.81
CA SER A 34 -10.20 -20.44 -19.08
C SER A 34 -11.01 -19.43 -19.89
N PRO A 35 -10.93 -19.47 -21.24
CA PRO A 35 -11.65 -18.54 -22.10
C PRO A 35 -13.16 -18.55 -21.82
N GLY A 36 -13.76 -17.36 -21.71
CA GLY A 36 -15.19 -17.19 -21.39
C GLY A 36 -15.52 -17.19 -19.90
N ARG A 37 -14.54 -17.44 -19.01
CA ARG A 37 -14.70 -17.27 -17.57
C ARG A 37 -15.04 -15.80 -17.24
N GLN A 38 -15.93 -15.61 -16.27
CA GLN A 38 -16.33 -14.28 -15.79
C GLN A 38 -15.99 -14.12 -14.32
N LEU A 39 -15.69 -12.89 -13.91
CA LEU A 39 -15.56 -12.53 -12.50
C LEU A 39 -16.93 -12.63 -11.81
N PRO A 40 -17.00 -13.12 -10.56
CA PRO A 40 -18.23 -13.13 -9.78
C PRO A 40 -18.87 -11.74 -9.71
N SER A 41 -20.17 -11.66 -9.85
CA SER A 41 -20.91 -10.41 -9.74
C SER A 41 -20.83 -9.82 -8.32
N PRO A 42 -20.98 -8.50 -8.15
CA PRO A 42 -21.13 -7.90 -6.83
C PRO A 42 -22.23 -8.54 -5.99
N ALA A 43 -23.34 -8.96 -6.60
CA ALA A 43 -24.44 -9.62 -5.90
C ALA A 43 -24.00 -10.97 -5.28
N GLU A 44 -23.27 -11.79 -6.05
CA GLU A 44 -22.72 -13.07 -5.56
C GLU A 44 -21.72 -12.86 -4.43
N VAL A 45 -20.80 -11.89 -4.56
CA VAL A 45 -19.83 -11.56 -3.50
C VAL A 45 -20.55 -11.11 -2.22
N ARG A 46 -21.55 -10.22 -2.35
CA ARG A 46 -22.34 -9.73 -1.22
C ARG A 46 -23.11 -10.86 -0.52
N ALA A 47 -23.66 -11.81 -1.27
CA ALA A 47 -24.42 -12.93 -0.71
C ALA A 47 -23.56 -13.86 0.16
N LEU A 48 -22.24 -13.92 -0.10
CA LEU A 48 -21.30 -14.74 0.66
C LEU A 48 -20.74 -14.04 1.92
N SER A 49 -20.89 -12.71 2.02
CA SER A 49 -20.38 -11.95 3.16
C SER A 49 -21.34 -12.00 4.35
N LYS A 50 -20.78 -12.30 5.53
CA LYS A 50 -21.51 -12.37 6.81
C LYS A 50 -21.51 -11.03 7.56
N ASP A 51 -20.65 -10.11 7.16
CA ASP A 51 -20.33 -8.87 7.85
C ASP A 51 -20.59 -7.62 7.00
N ILE A 52 -21.10 -7.79 5.77
CA ILE A 52 -21.55 -6.69 4.93
C ILE A 52 -22.60 -5.83 5.64
N GLY A 53 -22.36 -4.52 5.65
CA GLY A 53 -23.23 -3.55 6.34
C GLY A 53 -23.07 -3.53 7.86
N ARG A 54 -22.29 -4.45 8.44
CA ARG A 54 -21.91 -4.45 9.87
C ARG A 54 -20.53 -3.84 10.08
N ARG A 55 -19.62 -4.06 9.12
CA ARG A 55 -18.26 -3.50 9.14
C ARG A 55 -18.06 -2.49 8.01
N PRO A 56 -17.30 -1.41 8.24
CA PRO A 56 -16.84 -0.48 7.20
C PRO A 56 -16.15 -1.20 6.03
N GLU A 57 -15.30 -2.17 6.39
CA GLU A 57 -14.56 -3.04 5.48
C GLU A 57 -14.84 -4.50 5.86
N PRO A 58 -15.74 -5.17 5.11
CA PRO A 58 -16.02 -6.59 5.28
C PRO A 58 -14.81 -7.47 4.99
N ALA A 59 -14.79 -8.67 5.57
CA ALA A 59 -13.77 -9.68 5.26
C ALA A 59 -13.78 -10.04 3.76
N PRO A 60 -12.62 -10.12 3.10
CA PRO A 60 -12.53 -10.53 1.71
C PRO A 60 -13.15 -11.91 1.45
N ILE A 61 -13.78 -12.08 0.28
CA ILE A 61 -14.40 -13.35 -0.11
C ILE A 61 -13.44 -14.15 -0.97
N ARG A 62 -13.15 -15.39 -0.58
CA ARG A 62 -12.29 -16.31 -1.31
C ARG A 62 -13.11 -17.25 -2.19
N PHE A 63 -12.71 -17.35 -3.45
CA PHE A 63 -13.20 -18.32 -4.43
C PHE A 63 -12.04 -19.27 -4.77
N GLU A 64 -11.78 -20.25 -3.90
CA GLU A 64 -10.64 -21.18 -3.99
C GLU A 64 -10.58 -21.92 -5.33
N ASN A 65 -11.74 -22.34 -5.84
CA ASN A 65 -11.89 -23.01 -7.13
C ASN A 65 -11.52 -22.13 -8.33
N LEU A 66 -11.46 -20.81 -8.14
CA LEU A 66 -11.13 -19.82 -9.15
C LEU A 66 -9.74 -19.20 -8.93
N ASN A 67 -9.02 -19.58 -7.87
CA ASN A 67 -7.79 -18.90 -7.42
C ASN A 67 -7.97 -17.38 -7.29
N LEU A 68 -9.13 -16.97 -6.78
CA LEU A 68 -9.59 -15.58 -6.74
C LEU A 68 -9.93 -15.18 -5.31
N ILE A 69 -9.53 -13.98 -4.93
CA ILE A 69 -10.01 -13.29 -3.73
C ILE A 69 -10.63 -11.95 -4.12
N VAL A 70 -11.73 -11.60 -3.46
CA VAL A 70 -12.43 -10.33 -3.68
C VAL A 70 -12.41 -9.49 -2.41
N LYS A 71 -11.62 -8.42 -2.43
CA LYS A 71 -11.65 -7.37 -1.41
C LYS A 71 -12.73 -6.37 -1.80
N PHE A 72 -13.60 -6.00 -0.86
CA PHE A 72 -14.71 -5.12 -1.18
C PHE A 72 -15.19 -4.32 0.04
N GLY A 73 -15.78 -3.16 -0.20
CA GLY A 73 -16.24 -2.30 0.89
C GLY A 73 -16.58 -0.89 0.43
N ARG A 74 -17.00 -0.05 1.38
CA ARG A 74 -17.22 1.39 1.14
C ARG A 74 -15.94 2.21 1.20
N TYR A 75 -14.96 1.71 1.94
CA TYR A 75 -13.66 2.36 2.12
C TYR A 75 -12.57 1.77 1.20
N VAL A 76 -12.86 0.65 0.54
CA VAL A 76 -12.04 0.14 -0.56
C VAL A 76 -12.12 1.10 -1.74
N THR A 77 -10.98 1.43 -2.34
CA THR A 77 -10.91 2.40 -3.44
C THR A 77 -10.30 1.77 -4.68
N THR A 78 -10.60 2.31 -5.87
CA THR A 78 -9.96 1.87 -7.11
C THR A 78 -8.46 2.23 -7.14
N CYS A 79 -7.96 3.09 -6.24
CA CYS A 79 -6.52 3.37 -6.11
C CYS A 79 -5.72 2.13 -5.71
N GLU A 80 -6.24 1.26 -4.83
CA GLU A 80 -5.57 0.01 -4.49
C GLU A 80 -5.40 -0.89 -5.72
N ALA A 81 -6.43 -0.98 -6.57
CA ALA A 81 -6.36 -1.71 -7.83
C ALA A 81 -5.32 -1.07 -8.77
N LEU A 82 -5.28 0.26 -8.89
CA LEU A 82 -4.26 0.94 -9.69
C LEU A 82 -2.84 0.68 -9.15
N ASN A 83 -2.65 0.63 -7.84
CA ASN A 83 -1.36 0.32 -7.22
C ASN A 83 -0.92 -1.09 -7.61
N LEU A 84 -1.76 -2.11 -7.40
CA LEU A 84 -1.48 -3.50 -7.81
C LEU A 84 -1.14 -3.61 -9.31
N TRP A 85 -1.94 -2.96 -10.16
CA TRP A 85 -1.73 -2.96 -11.60
C TRP A 85 -0.39 -2.34 -12.00
N MET A 86 -0.06 -1.16 -11.45
CA MET A 86 1.18 -0.45 -11.76
C MET A 86 2.39 -1.28 -11.32
N ILE A 87 2.37 -1.80 -10.10
CA ILE A 87 3.48 -2.60 -9.56
C ILE A 87 3.71 -3.83 -10.43
N LYS A 88 2.64 -4.56 -10.78
CA LYS A 88 2.77 -5.74 -11.62
C LYS A 88 3.31 -5.40 -13.02
N LYS A 89 2.86 -4.30 -13.64
CA LYS A 89 3.33 -3.88 -14.97
C LYS A 89 4.77 -3.35 -14.97
N VAL A 90 5.20 -2.67 -13.90
CA VAL A 90 6.54 -2.08 -13.79
C VAL A 90 7.59 -3.12 -13.38
N PHE A 91 7.28 -3.94 -12.39
CA PHE A 91 8.27 -4.80 -11.73
C PHE A 91 8.11 -6.28 -12.04
N GLY A 92 6.94 -6.72 -12.53
CA GLY A 92 6.67 -8.13 -12.84
C GLY A 92 6.78 -9.03 -11.60
N ASP A 93 7.93 -9.68 -11.46
CA ASP A 93 8.26 -10.59 -10.36
C ASP A 93 9.30 -10.02 -9.37
N GLU A 94 9.91 -8.87 -9.67
CA GLU A 94 10.87 -8.19 -8.79
C GLU A 94 10.23 -7.60 -7.54
N VAL A 95 8.94 -7.24 -7.63
CA VAL A 95 8.07 -6.83 -6.51
C VAL A 95 6.80 -7.69 -6.58
N PRO A 96 6.76 -8.84 -5.88
CA PRO A 96 5.65 -9.79 -5.99
C PRO A 96 4.39 -9.24 -5.31
N VAL A 97 3.33 -9.12 -6.11
CA VAL A 97 1.97 -8.70 -5.68
C VAL A 97 0.91 -9.62 -6.32
N PRO A 98 -0.30 -9.72 -5.75
CA PRO A 98 -1.41 -10.40 -6.40
C PRO A 98 -1.69 -9.84 -7.79
N GLU A 99 -1.88 -10.73 -8.78
CA GLU A 99 -2.34 -10.29 -10.09
C GLU A 99 -3.76 -9.69 -10.00
N LEU A 100 -3.95 -8.47 -10.49
CA LEU A 100 -5.25 -7.81 -10.54
C LEU A 100 -6.04 -8.28 -11.77
N PHE A 101 -7.21 -8.89 -11.55
CA PHE A 101 -8.10 -9.35 -12.62
C PHE A 101 -9.12 -8.30 -13.05
N GLY A 102 -9.51 -7.40 -12.15
CA GLY A 102 -10.45 -6.33 -12.48
C GLY A 102 -11.09 -5.70 -11.25
N TRP A 103 -12.04 -4.80 -11.49
CA TRP A 103 -12.87 -4.23 -10.44
C TRP A 103 -14.31 -3.97 -10.86
N ARG A 104 -15.17 -3.79 -9.86
CA ARG A 104 -16.55 -3.33 -10.00
C ARG A 104 -16.83 -2.21 -9.01
N VAL A 105 -17.69 -1.28 -9.40
CA VAL A 105 -18.31 -0.29 -8.52
C VAL A 105 -19.81 -0.42 -8.68
N ASP A 106 -20.50 -0.81 -7.61
CA ASP A 106 -21.96 -0.94 -7.64
C ASP A 106 -22.69 0.38 -7.40
N ASP A 107 -24.01 0.38 -7.54
CA ASP A 107 -24.83 1.59 -7.39
C ASP A 107 -24.90 2.11 -5.95
N LYS A 108 -24.37 1.36 -4.97
CA LYS A 108 -24.21 1.78 -3.58
C LYS A 108 -22.79 2.28 -3.29
N ASN A 109 -22.00 2.52 -4.34
CA ASN A 109 -20.59 2.93 -4.30
C ASN A 109 -19.68 1.96 -3.52
N TYR A 110 -20.04 0.67 -3.45
CA TYR A 110 -19.07 -0.32 -2.99
C TYR A 110 -18.12 -0.62 -4.13
N VAL A 111 -16.82 -0.60 -3.83
CA VAL A 111 -15.77 -1.08 -4.72
C VAL A 111 -15.52 -2.55 -4.43
N PHE A 112 -15.31 -3.34 -5.48
CA PHE A 112 -14.94 -4.75 -5.44
C PHE A 112 -13.68 -4.91 -6.29
N ILE A 113 -12.58 -5.32 -5.66
CA ILE A 113 -11.29 -5.57 -6.30
C ILE A 113 -11.12 -7.08 -6.41
N TYR A 114 -10.95 -7.56 -7.64
CA TYR A 114 -10.79 -8.98 -7.96
C TYR A 114 -9.32 -9.22 -8.26
N MET A 115 -8.68 -10.06 -7.46
CA MET A 115 -7.25 -10.31 -7.57
C MET A 115 -6.91 -11.76 -7.24
N GLU A 116 -5.69 -12.16 -7.58
CA GLU A 116 -5.15 -13.47 -7.32
C GLU A 116 -5.23 -13.84 -5.84
N LEU A 117 -5.74 -15.04 -5.55
CA LEU A 117 -5.65 -15.62 -4.22
C LEU A 117 -4.26 -16.20 -4.01
N ILE A 118 -3.45 -15.54 -3.20
CA ILE A 118 -2.13 -16.06 -2.79
C ILE A 118 -2.33 -17.13 -1.72
N LYS A 119 -1.88 -18.35 -2.04
CA LYS A 119 -1.93 -19.48 -1.11
C LYS A 119 -0.71 -19.48 -0.21
N GLY A 120 -0.94 -19.45 1.10
CA GLY A 120 0.11 -19.48 2.12
C GLY A 120 -0.33 -18.75 3.39
N PRO A 121 0.38 -18.95 4.51
CA PRO A 121 0.17 -18.15 5.70
C PRO A 121 0.71 -16.73 5.50
N THR A 122 0.12 -15.77 6.18
CA THR A 122 0.77 -14.49 6.42
C THR A 122 2.03 -14.70 7.25
N LEU A 123 2.99 -13.78 7.15
CA LEU A 123 4.21 -13.80 7.93
C LEU A 123 3.89 -13.70 9.42
N ALA A 124 2.83 -12.97 9.79
CA ALA A 124 2.35 -12.87 11.17
C ALA A 124 1.87 -14.22 11.72
N GLU A 125 1.17 -15.01 10.91
CA GLU A 125 0.65 -16.34 11.32
C GLU A 125 1.77 -17.37 11.52
N CYS A 126 2.86 -17.30 10.75
CA CYS A 126 3.93 -18.30 10.82
C CYS A 126 5.20 -17.83 11.55
N TRP A 127 5.28 -16.56 11.98
CA TRP A 127 6.50 -15.93 12.50
C TRP A 127 7.24 -16.74 13.57
N GLU A 128 6.51 -17.20 14.58
CA GLU A 128 7.05 -17.96 15.73
C GLU A 128 7.53 -19.37 15.36
N HIS A 129 7.13 -19.87 14.19
CA HIS A 129 7.46 -21.21 13.71
C HIS A 129 8.61 -21.20 12.68
N LEU A 130 9.03 -20.02 12.22
CA LEU A 130 10.13 -19.89 11.28
C LEU A 130 11.48 -20.09 11.98
N SER A 131 12.32 -20.93 11.38
CA SER A 131 13.72 -21.04 11.75
C SER A 131 14.48 -19.74 11.45
N ILE A 132 15.65 -19.57 12.07
CA ILE A 132 16.54 -18.44 11.82
C ILE A 132 16.92 -18.35 10.33
N MET A 133 17.12 -19.48 9.66
CA MET A 133 17.47 -19.53 8.24
C MET A 133 16.30 -19.10 7.36
N GLU A 134 15.06 -19.47 7.71
CA GLU A 134 13.87 -19.02 6.98
C GLU A 134 13.62 -17.53 7.19
N LYS A 135 13.70 -17.03 8.43
CA LYS A 135 13.62 -15.59 8.72
C LYS A 135 14.67 -14.79 7.95
N ARG A 136 15.90 -15.30 7.83
CA ARG A 136 16.96 -14.68 7.02
C ARG A 136 16.64 -14.69 5.52
N SER A 137 16.13 -15.80 4.98
CA SER A 137 15.71 -15.88 3.59
C SER A 137 14.58 -14.89 3.26
N ILE A 138 13.61 -14.76 4.17
CA ILE A 138 12.51 -13.79 4.06
C ILE A 138 13.05 -12.36 4.11
N LEU A 139 13.96 -12.06 5.02
CA LEU A 139 14.63 -10.76 5.09
C LEU A 139 15.36 -10.44 3.79
N ASP A 140 16.17 -11.36 3.25
CA ASP A 140 16.89 -11.16 2.00
C ASP A 140 15.92 -10.89 0.82
N GLN A 141 14.73 -11.51 0.83
CA GLN A 141 13.67 -11.20 -0.14
C GLN A 141 13.10 -9.80 0.06
N LEU A 142 12.80 -9.39 1.31
CA LEU A 142 12.27 -8.07 1.62
C LEU A 142 13.24 -6.94 1.28
N CYS A 143 14.54 -7.10 1.53
CA CYS A 143 15.56 -6.13 1.11
C CYS A 143 15.50 -5.90 -0.40
N ARG A 144 15.51 -6.99 -1.19
CA ARG A 144 15.41 -6.90 -2.65
C ARG A 144 14.10 -6.24 -3.09
N ILE A 145 12.97 -6.61 -2.49
CA ILE A 145 11.66 -6.06 -2.87
C ILE A 145 11.59 -4.56 -2.61
N THR A 146 12.02 -4.11 -1.43
CA THR A 146 11.99 -2.70 -1.04
C THR A 146 13.01 -1.85 -1.82
N GLU A 147 14.22 -2.36 -2.04
CA GLU A 147 15.20 -1.75 -2.94
C GLU A 147 14.62 -1.59 -4.35
N ASN A 148 13.97 -2.63 -4.89
CA ASN A 148 13.33 -2.57 -6.20
C ASN A 148 12.21 -1.53 -6.24
N LEU A 149 11.33 -1.53 -5.24
CA LEU A 149 10.23 -0.57 -5.13
C LEU A 149 10.74 0.87 -5.09
N HIS A 150 11.75 1.15 -4.27
CA HIS A 150 12.30 2.49 -4.08
C HIS A 150 13.20 2.97 -5.23
N ARG A 151 13.59 2.09 -6.16
CA ARG A 151 14.23 2.49 -7.44
C ARG A 151 13.26 3.20 -8.38
N LEU A 152 11.94 3.04 -8.18
CA LEU A 152 10.95 3.73 -8.99
C LEU A 152 10.84 5.19 -8.58
N ALA A 153 11.04 6.07 -9.55
CA ALA A 153 10.93 7.51 -9.39
C ALA A 153 9.89 8.07 -10.37
N GLN A 154 9.28 9.18 -9.95
CA GLN A 154 8.48 10.01 -10.86
C GLN A 154 9.37 10.71 -11.88
N ASP A 155 8.74 11.23 -12.93
CA ASP A 155 9.39 12.20 -13.81
C ASP A 155 9.86 13.43 -13.00
N ALA A 156 11.10 13.86 -13.23
CA ALA A 156 11.69 14.96 -12.46
C ALA A 156 10.98 16.30 -12.70
N SER A 157 10.27 16.45 -13.83
CA SER A 157 9.50 17.65 -14.16
C SER A 157 8.08 17.65 -13.61
N ASP A 158 7.62 16.53 -13.03
CA ASP A 158 6.21 16.34 -12.65
C ASP A 158 6.05 15.52 -11.35
N GLN A 159 6.86 15.86 -10.34
CA GLN A 159 6.82 15.20 -9.04
C GLN A 159 5.65 15.70 -8.17
N PHE A 160 5.09 14.80 -7.35
CA PHE A 160 4.10 15.14 -6.33
C PHE A 160 4.09 14.13 -5.18
N VAL A 161 3.59 14.53 -4.01
CA VAL A 161 3.22 13.66 -2.89
C VAL A 161 1.71 13.44 -2.88
N GLY A 162 1.25 12.20 -2.86
CA GLY A 162 -0.17 11.84 -2.99
C GLY A 162 -0.41 10.43 -3.48
N SER A 163 -1.67 10.06 -3.68
CA SER A 163 -2.04 8.76 -4.25
C SER A 163 -1.64 8.64 -5.73
N ILE A 164 -1.56 7.42 -6.26
CA ILE A 164 -1.12 7.13 -7.64
C ILE A 164 -1.89 7.92 -8.73
N ASN A 165 -3.15 8.27 -8.47
CA ASN A 165 -4.01 9.06 -9.35
C ASN A 165 -3.94 10.58 -9.10
N ARG A 166 -2.86 11.07 -8.46
CA ARG A 166 -2.64 12.49 -8.13
C ARG A 166 -3.75 13.08 -7.27
N GLN A 167 -4.15 12.36 -6.23
CA GLN A 167 -5.14 12.83 -5.25
C GLN A 167 -4.53 12.81 -3.84
N HIS A 168 -5.39 13.02 -2.84
CA HIS A 168 -5.06 12.94 -1.43
C HIS A 168 -4.31 11.63 -1.08
N PRO A 169 -3.23 11.70 -0.26
CA PRO A 169 -2.64 10.52 0.35
C PRO A 169 -3.70 9.62 1.03
N LEU A 170 -3.52 8.30 0.96
CA LEU A 170 -4.50 7.33 1.46
C LEU A 170 -4.03 6.57 2.70
N ASP A 171 -2.86 6.91 3.25
CA ASP A 171 -2.41 6.37 4.52
C ASP A 171 -3.43 6.66 5.63
N TYR A 172 -3.76 5.62 6.41
CA TYR A 172 -4.77 5.70 7.45
C TYR A 172 -4.46 6.67 8.58
N VAL A 173 -3.22 7.14 8.72
CA VAL A 173 -2.92 8.27 9.63
C VAL A 173 -3.71 9.53 9.29
N PHE A 174 -4.26 9.63 8.08
CA PHE A 174 -5.03 10.77 7.60
C PHE A 174 -6.55 10.55 7.52
N THR A 175 -7.07 9.37 7.90
CA THR A 175 -8.48 8.98 7.67
C THR A 175 -9.49 10.01 8.20
N ASP A 176 -9.25 10.56 9.39
CA ASP A 176 -10.12 11.55 10.05
C ASP A 176 -9.61 13.00 9.90
N GLN A 177 -8.62 13.20 9.04
CA GLN A 177 -8.00 14.51 8.81
C GLN A 177 -8.60 15.19 7.56
N PRO A 178 -8.58 16.53 7.49
CA PRO A 178 -8.99 17.22 6.26
C PRO A 178 -8.14 16.78 5.07
N ARG A 179 -8.78 16.55 3.94
CA ARG A 179 -8.08 16.20 2.69
C ARG A 179 -7.08 17.30 2.32
N GLY A 180 -5.86 16.88 2.02
CA GLY A 180 -4.81 17.68 1.40
C GLY A 180 -4.25 17.02 0.14
N GLY A 181 -3.36 17.71 -0.56
CA GLY A 181 -2.66 17.19 -1.73
C GLY A 181 -3.51 17.10 -3.02
N PRO A 182 -2.92 16.64 -4.14
CA PRO A 182 -1.50 16.25 -4.27
C PRO A 182 -0.58 17.45 -3.99
N PHE A 183 0.52 17.22 -3.28
CA PHE A 183 1.46 18.28 -2.92
C PHE A 183 2.58 18.37 -3.95
N PRO A 184 2.94 19.56 -4.44
CA PRO A 184 4.04 19.73 -5.38
C PRO A 184 5.41 19.33 -4.83
N SER A 185 5.59 19.34 -3.50
CA SER A 185 6.87 19.07 -2.86
C SER A 185 6.73 18.37 -1.51
N VAL A 186 7.83 17.74 -1.07
CA VAL A 186 7.97 17.18 0.30
C VAL A 186 7.77 18.28 1.34
N LYS A 187 8.28 19.49 1.08
CA LYS A 187 8.07 20.65 1.97
C LYS A 187 6.59 20.95 2.21
N GLU A 188 5.79 21.08 1.17
CA GLU A 188 4.37 21.42 1.31
C GLU A 188 3.58 20.30 1.97
N PHE A 189 3.94 19.05 1.71
CA PHE A 189 3.40 17.91 2.45
C PHE A 189 3.75 17.98 3.94
N ASN A 190 5.02 18.24 4.29
CA ASN A 190 5.47 18.35 5.68
C ASN A 190 4.83 19.54 6.42
N ASP A 191 4.65 20.68 5.74
CA ASP A 191 3.94 21.85 6.26
C ASP A 191 2.48 21.50 6.57
N TRP A 192 1.81 20.79 5.66
CA TRP A 192 0.46 20.29 5.88
C TRP A 192 0.39 19.26 7.02
N PHE A 193 1.28 18.27 7.04
CA PHE A 193 1.32 17.21 8.05
C PHE A 193 1.53 17.78 9.47
N ALA A 194 2.48 18.70 9.64
CA ALA A 194 2.71 19.38 10.92
C ALA A 194 1.56 20.30 11.35
N LEU A 195 0.71 20.74 10.42
CA LEU A 195 -0.46 21.56 10.73
C LEU A 195 -1.62 20.73 11.28
N LEU A 196 -1.76 19.46 10.87
CA LEU A 196 -2.95 18.64 11.15
C LEU A 196 -3.25 18.50 12.65
N HIS A 197 -2.26 18.19 13.47
CA HIS A 197 -2.45 18.04 14.92
C HIS A 197 -2.85 19.35 15.62
N GLN A 198 -2.57 20.50 14.99
CA GLN A 198 -2.92 21.81 15.49
C GLN A 198 -4.34 22.25 15.13
N LEU A 199 -5.03 21.56 14.22
CA LEU A 199 -6.37 21.95 13.75
C LEU A 199 -7.42 21.94 14.86
N ARG A 200 -7.18 21.20 15.95
CA ARG A 200 -8.01 21.20 17.16
C ARG A 200 -7.86 22.46 18.01
N PHE A 201 -6.83 23.28 17.79
CA PHE A 201 -6.58 24.49 18.55
C PHE A 201 -7.15 25.74 17.86
N THR A 202 -7.71 26.65 18.64
CA THR A 202 -8.24 27.94 18.14
C THR A 202 -7.14 28.91 17.73
N ARG A 203 -5.96 28.81 18.35
CA ARG A 203 -4.75 29.55 17.99
C ARG A 203 -3.66 28.56 17.62
N ARG A 204 -3.15 28.69 16.40
CA ARG A 204 -1.99 27.93 15.90
C ARG A 204 -0.71 28.56 16.41
N TYR A 205 0.35 27.78 16.47
CA TYR A 205 1.66 28.22 16.92
C TYR A 205 2.74 27.82 15.91
N ASP A 206 3.88 28.50 15.97
CA ASP A 206 5.05 28.10 15.20
C ASP A 206 5.60 26.81 15.79
N ASP A 207 5.38 25.70 15.10
CA ASP A 207 5.74 24.37 15.59
C ASP A 207 7.27 24.19 15.61
N PRO A 208 7.91 24.10 16.79
CA PRO A 208 9.36 23.96 16.88
C PRO A 208 9.84 22.62 16.30
N ASN A 209 8.96 21.61 16.19
CA ASN A 209 9.32 20.30 15.64
C ASN A 209 9.20 20.26 14.12
N ARG A 210 8.58 21.25 13.47
CA ARG A 210 8.41 21.26 12.01
C ARG A 210 9.74 21.16 11.27
N CYS A 211 10.78 21.81 11.77
CA CYS A 211 12.11 21.78 11.15
C CYS A 211 12.81 20.41 11.23
N LEU A 212 12.30 19.49 12.05
CA LEU A 212 12.82 18.12 12.16
C LEU A 212 12.33 17.21 11.01
N LEU A 213 11.30 17.62 10.27
CA LEU A 213 10.90 16.95 9.04
C LEU A 213 11.74 17.46 7.86
N PRO A 214 12.44 16.58 7.12
CA PRO A 214 13.33 16.99 6.04
C PRO A 214 12.53 17.41 4.79
N ASP A 215 12.77 18.63 4.32
CA ASP A 215 12.07 19.21 3.16
C ASP A 215 12.67 18.83 1.80
N THR A 216 13.89 18.30 1.80
CA THR A 216 14.69 18.00 0.59
C THR A 216 14.86 16.50 0.33
N GLY A 217 14.10 15.64 1.02
CA GLY A 217 14.11 14.20 0.78
C GLY A 217 13.54 13.83 -0.58
N ASP A 218 13.81 12.60 -1.01
CA ASP A 218 13.22 12.06 -2.23
C ASP A 218 11.74 11.75 -2.03
N ILE A 219 10.96 11.76 -3.12
CA ILE A 219 9.61 11.20 -3.15
C ILE A 219 9.70 9.77 -3.68
N LYS A 220 9.29 8.80 -2.87
CA LYS A 220 9.31 7.37 -3.19
C LYS A 220 7.89 6.81 -3.28
N PHE A 221 7.70 5.78 -4.10
CA PHE A 221 6.48 5.01 -4.06
C PHE A 221 6.57 4.05 -2.86
N THR A 222 5.64 4.17 -1.92
CA THR A 222 5.64 3.42 -0.67
C THR A 222 4.41 2.51 -0.62
N HIS A 223 4.56 1.37 0.04
CA HIS A 223 3.45 0.53 0.48
C HIS A 223 2.67 1.23 1.60
N ALA A 224 3.38 1.87 2.54
CA ALA A 224 2.85 2.59 3.69
C ALA A 224 2.08 1.72 4.71
N ASP A 225 2.34 0.40 4.73
CA ASP A 225 1.76 -0.54 5.71
C ASP A 225 2.47 -1.91 5.71
N LEU A 226 3.81 -1.92 5.71
CA LEU A 226 4.62 -3.15 5.66
C LEU A 226 4.65 -3.89 7.01
N ASP A 227 3.47 -4.27 7.48
CA ASP A 227 3.26 -5.14 8.63
C ASP A 227 3.34 -6.63 8.21
N ARG A 228 3.75 -7.52 9.12
CA ARG A 228 3.80 -8.97 8.87
C ARG A 228 2.45 -9.56 8.43
N ARG A 229 1.32 -8.94 8.76
CA ARG A 229 -0.03 -9.33 8.31
C ARG A 229 -0.25 -9.11 6.82
N ASN A 230 0.48 -8.16 6.23
CA ASN A 230 0.41 -7.77 4.82
C ASN A 230 1.49 -8.46 3.96
N ILE A 231 2.18 -9.45 4.52
CA ILE A 231 3.19 -10.24 3.84
C ILE A 231 2.73 -11.70 3.85
N ILE A 232 2.59 -12.34 2.70
CA ILE A 232 2.24 -13.75 2.57
C ILE A 232 3.47 -14.54 2.12
N ILE A 233 3.74 -15.67 2.80
CA ILE A 233 4.74 -16.64 2.36
C ILE A 233 4.04 -17.66 1.47
N SER A 234 4.13 -17.47 0.16
CA SER A 234 3.43 -18.32 -0.80
C SER A 234 3.90 -19.78 -0.72
N SER A 235 2.97 -20.71 -0.94
CA SER A 235 3.21 -22.16 -0.86
C SER A 235 4.04 -22.74 -2.00
N VAL A 236 4.59 -21.91 -2.89
CA VAL A 236 5.58 -22.34 -3.88
C VAL A 236 6.87 -22.75 -3.18
N ASN A 237 7.64 -23.67 -3.77
CA ASN A 237 8.90 -24.13 -3.19
C ASN A 237 10.07 -23.71 -4.10
N PRO A 238 11.02 -22.88 -3.62
CA PRO A 238 11.10 -22.30 -2.27
C PRO A 238 10.04 -21.22 -2.00
N GLY A 239 9.65 -21.07 -0.73
CA GLY A 239 8.64 -20.09 -0.29
C GLY A 239 9.00 -18.66 -0.69
N ARG A 240 8.07 -17.99 -1.37
CA ARG A 240 8.26 -16.64 -1.90
C ARG A 240 7.40 -15.62 -1.16
N VAL A 241 8.02 -14.51 -0.77
CA VAL A 241 7.38 -13.34 -0.17
C VAL A 241 6.48 -12.66 -1.20
N VAL A 242 5.22 -12.46 -0.88
CA VAL A 242 4.24 -11.69 -1.66
C VAL A 242 3.64 -10.61 -0.78
N ILE A 243 3.69 -9.35 -1.22
CA ILE A 243 3.17 -8.21 -0.48
C ILE A 243 1.73 -7.94 -0.93
N VAL A 244 0.82 -7.81 0.04
CA VAL A 244 -0.62 -7.59 -0.18
C VAL A 244 -1.10 -6.35 0.56
N ASP A 245 -2.34 -5.93 0.30
CA ASP A 245 -2.97 -4.76 0.92
C ASP A 245 -2.31 -3.40 0.58
N TRP A 246 -2.31 -3.06 -0.71
CA TRP A 246 -1.72 -1.82 -1.26
C TRP A 246 -2.65 -0.60 -1.20
N GLN A 247 -3.56 -0.55 -0.22
CA GLN A 247 -4.59 0.49 -0.16
C GLN A 247 -4.08 1.85 0.33
N GLN A 248 -3.07 1.83 1.21
CA GLN A 248 -2.41 3.02 1.75
C GLN A 248 -1.31 3.56 0.83
N SER A 249 -0.95 2.77 -0.20
CA SER A 249 0.21 3.00 -1.05
C SER A 249 0.06 4.21 -1.95
N GLY A 250 1.18 4.86 -2.21
CA GLY A 250 1.23 6.13 -2.95
C GLY A 250 2.64 6.70 -2.99
N TRP A 251 2.74 7.96 -3.40
CA TRP A 251 3.99 8.71 -3.42
C TRP A 251 4.12 9.52 -2.15
N TYR A 252 5.15 9.23 -1.36
CA TYR A 252 5.41 9.84 -0.05
C TYR A 252 6.88 10.25 0.09
N PRO A 253 7.23 11.10 1.06
CA PRO A 253 8.62 11.34 1.40
C PRO A 253 9.35 10.04 1.74
N ASP A 254 10.64 9.96 1.42
CA ASP A 254 11.48 8.76 1.61
C ASP A 254 11.52 8.21 3.06
N TYR A 255 11.26 9.03 4.07
CA TYR A 255 11.20 8.60 5.47
C TYR A 255 9.90 7.85 5.80
N TRP A 256 8.87 7.96 4.97
CA TRP A 256 7.50 7.58 5.32
C TRP A 256 7.35 6.08 5.53
N GLU A 257 7.91 5.26 4.64
CA GLU A 257 7.81 3.79 4.74
C GLU A 257 8.42 3.29 6.06
N TYR A 258 9.63 3.76 6.41
CA TYR A 258 10.30 3.41 7.66
C TYR A 258 9.49 3.86 8.88
N CYS A 259 9.08 5.13 8.90
CA CYS A 259 8.37 5.70 10.05
C CYS A 259 7.03 5.01 10.26
N LYS A 260 6.29 4.73 9.19
CA LYS A 260 5.00 4.04 9.22
C LYS A 260 5.15 2.59 9.66
N ALA A 261 6.13 1.84 9.14
CA ALA A 261 6.40 0.46 9.54
C ALA A 261 6.77 0.35 11.03
N LEU A 262 7.52 1.30 11.58
CA LEU A 262 7.78 1.37 13.02
C LEU A 262 6.52 1.75 13.81
N TYR A 263 5.74 2.72 13.33
CA TYR A 263 4.59 3.26 14.05
C TYR A 263 3.49 2.22 14.28
N THR A 264 3.27 1.33 13.31
CA THR A 264 2.24 0.27 13.39
C THR A 264 2.71 -0.97 14.16
N CYS A 265 3.95 -0.98 14.65
CA CYS A 265 4.54 -2.13 15.35
C CYS A 265 4.86 -1.80 16.81
N TRP A 266 4.52 -2.74 17.71
CA TRP A 266 4.79 -2.58 19.13
C TRP A 266 6.30 -2.45 19.40
N TYR A 267 6.69 -1.53 20.29
CA TYR A 267 8.09 -1.17 20.52
C TYR A 267 8.96 -2.34 21.01
N GLU A 268 8.35 -3.37 21.63
CA GLU A 268 9.10 -4.55 22.09
C GLU A 268 9.24 -5.66 21.07
N ASP A 269 8.50 -5.59 19.94
CA ASP A 269 8.42 -6.65 18.94
C ASP A 269 9.77 -6.89 18.24
N GLU A 270 10.14 -8.16 18.08
CA GLU A 270 11.32 -8.61 17.32
C GLU A 270 11.30 -8.03 15.90
N TRP A 271 10.13 -7.98 15.25
CA TRP A 271 9.98 -7.42 13.91
C TRP A 271 10.50 -5.99 13.84
N ARG A 272 10.11 -5.17 14.83
CA ARG A 272 10.51 -3.78 14.92
C ARG A 272 11.99 -3.62 15.25
N LYS A 273 12.48 -4.36 16.25
CA LYS A 273 13.85 -4.20 16.75
C LYS A 273 14.91 -4.77 15.81
N ASP A 274 14.61 -5.92 15.21
CA ASP A 274 15.63 -6.76 14.58
C ASP A 274 15.46 -6.88 13.07
N PHE A 275 14.32 -6.49 12.48
CA PHE A 275 14.05 -6.70 11.06
C PHE A 275 13.81 -5.42 10.27
N ILE A 276 12.98 -4.48 10.75
CA ILE A 276 12.64 -3.26 9.99
C ILE A 276 13.89 -2.50 9.51
N ASP A 277 14.85 -2.24 10.41
CA ASP A 277 16.11 -1.53 10.10
C ASP A 277 17.01 -2.26 9.08
N LYS A 278 16.76 -3.54 8.80
CA LYS A 278 17.56 -4.34 7.86
C LYS A 278 17.05 -4.30 6.43
N PHE A 279 15.75 -4.01 6.22
CA PHE A 279 15.17 -3.92 4.88
C PHE A 279 14.58 -2.54 4.56
N LEU A 280 14.54 -1.62 5.53
CA LEU A 280 14.23 -0.20 5.31
C LEU A 280 15.36 0.65 5.89
N GLU A 281 15.73 1.70 5.17
CA GLU A 281 16.74 2.66 5.63
C GLU A 281 16.30 3.29 6.96
N PRO A 282 17.10 3.18 8.04
CA PRO A 282 16.72 3.72 9.33
C PRO A 282 16.56 5.24 9.33
N ARG A 283 15.41 5.73 9.82
CA ARG A 283 15.06 7.16 9.93
C ARG A 283 14.57 7.52 11.33
N MET A 284 15.28 7.03 12.35
CA MET A 284 14.96 7.30 13.75
C MET A 284 15.05 8.79 14.10
N ASP A 285 15.86 9.56 13.37
CA ASP A 285 15.95 11.02 13.44
C ASP A 285 14.60 11.70 13.13
N VAL A 286 13.82 11.14 12.20
CA VAL A 286 12.50 11.66 11.80
C VAL A 286 11.35 10.95 12.52
N PHE A 287 11.53 9.69 12.90
CA PHE A 287 10.48 8.85 13.50
C PHE A 287 9.85 9.48 14.75
N TYR A 288 10.65 10.12 15.62
CA TYR A 288 10.11 10.71 16.85
C TYR A 288 9.09 11.82 16.55
N VAL A 289 9.42 12.77 15.66
CA VAL A 289 8.47 13.84 15.29
C VAL A 289 7.27 13.29 14.52
N PHE A 290 7.48 12.30 13.64
CA PHE A 290 6.40 11.62 12.94
C PHE A 290 5.40 10.99 13.92
N SER A 291 5.90 10.22 14.89
CA SER A 291 5.05 9.51 15.85
C SER A 291 4.33 10.46 16.80
N GLU A 292 4.98 11.55 17.24
CA GLU A 292 4.35 12.62 18.01
C GLU A 292 3.17 13.26 17.24
N TYR A 293 3.36 13.61 15.96
CA TYR A 293 2.28 14.17 15.15
C TYR A 293 1.13 13.18 14.95
N CYS A 294 1.42 11.92 14.63
CA CYS A 294 0.41 10.88 14.48
C CYS A 294 -0.39 10.67 15.77
N ASN A 295 0.28 10.55 16.92
CA ASN A 295 -0.36 10.44 18.23
C ASN A 295 -1.21 11.68 18.55
N ALA A 296 -0.70 12.88 18.28
CA ALA A 296 -1.40 14.13 18.56
C ALA A 296 -2.66 14.32 17.68
N MET A 297 -2.65 13.78 16.46
CA MET A 297 -3.83 13.70 15.58
C MET A 297 -4.84 12.63 16.01
N GLY A 298 -4.45 11.69 16.88
CA GLY A 298 -5.27 10.54 17.26
C GLY A 298 -5.28 9.44 16.19
N ALA A 299 -4.26 9.37 15.35
CA ALA A 299 -4.09 8.24 14.42
C ALA A 299 -3.79 6.98 15.24
N LEU A 300 -4.62 5.94 15.09
CA LEU A 300 -4.45 4.64 15.77
C LEU A 300 -3.98 3.57 14.77
#